data_AF-U6M853-F1
#
_entry.id   AF-U6M853-F1
#
_cell.length_a   1.000
_cell.length_b   1.000
_cell.length_c   1.000
_cell.angle_alpha   90.00
_cell.angle_beta   90.00
_cell.angle_gamma   90.00
#
_symmetry.space_group_name_H-M   'P 1'
#
loop_
_entity.id
_entity.type
_entity.pdbx_description
1 polymer ?
#
loop_
_entity_poly.entity_id
_entity_poly.type
_entity_poly.pdbx_seq_one_letter_code
_entity_poly.pdbx_strand_id
1 'polypeptide(L)'
;GEWKADLVKQNIPFTPTVTPLEVLADEADVALWKNEGLPADRISIENAAIVNSCMRWPLLIDPQLQGTRWVKQRGHDSLITVSVNRDRWLTKITDAIRNGDVLLIENLSESIDPVLDPLVSRSVSRKVC
;
A
#
# COMPACT_ATOMS: atom_id res chain seq x y z
N GLY A 1 -2.45 21.35 -12.85
CA GLY A 1 -1.96 20.88 -11.55
C GLY A 1 -1.03 21.93 -10.99
N GLU A 2 -1.37 22.52 -9.85
CA GLU A 2 -0.75 23.75 -9.33
C GLU A 2 0.70 23.56 -8.87
N TRP A 3 1.12 22.35 -8.50
CA TRP A 3 2.46 22.07 -7.97
C TRP A 3 3.61 22.33 -8.97
N LYS A 4 3.41 22.05 -10.27
CA LYS A 4 4.46 22.32 -11.29
C LYS A 4 4.71 23.82 -11.43
N ALA A 5 3.65 24.63 -11.32
CA ALA A 5 3.78 26.08 -11.36
C ALA A 5 4.53 26.61 -10.13
N ASP A 6 4.32 26.02 -8.96
CA ASP A 6 5.06 26.36 -7.74
C ASP A 6 6.54 26.00 -7.83
N LEU A 7 6.91 24.85 -8.42
CA LEU A 7 8.32 24.49 -8.64
C LEU A 7 9.04 25.54 -9.49
N VAL A 8 8.39 26.00 -10.56
CA VAL A 8 8.91 27.07 -11.43
C VAL A 8 9.03 28.37 -10.64
N LYS A 9 7.99 28.75 -9.89
CA LYS A 9 7.97 29.98 -9.07
C LYS A 9 9.11 29.99 -8.02
N GLN A 10 9.42 28.84 -7.45
CA GLN A 10 10.46 28.67 -6.43
C GLN A 10 11.87 28.42 -7.03
N ASN A 11 12.03 28.45 -8.35
CA ASN A 11 13.30 28.13 -9.05
C ASN A 11 13.89 26.76 -8.66
N ILE A 12 13.03 25.76 -8.41
CA ILE A 12 13.48 24.39 -8.11
C ILE A 12 13.73 23.67 -9.44
N PRO A 13 14.92 23.12 -9.69
CA PRO A 13 15.19 22.34 -10.90
C PRO A 13 14.35 21.06 -10.96
N PHE A 14 13.69 20.81 -12.09
CA PHE A 14 12.96 19.57 -12.36
C PHE A 14 12.95 19.25 -13.86
N THR A 15 12.72 17.98 -14.20
CA THR A 15 12.57 17.55 -15.59
C THR A 15 11.15 17.88 -16.08
N PRO A 16 10.95 18.77 -17.08
CA PRO A 16 9.61 19.25 -17.44
C PRO A 16 8.66 18.16 -17.93
N THR A 17 9.22 17.17 -18.62
CA THR A 17 8.49 16.07 -19.26
C THR A 17 8.22 14.89 -18.33
N VAL A 18 8.85 14.83 -17.16
CA VAL A 18 8.69 13.67 -16.27
C VAL A 18 7.30 13.66 -15.64
N THR A 19 6.71 12.47 -15.60
CA THR A 19 5.47 12.24 -14.86
C THR A 19 5.78 11.65 -13.49
N PRO A 20 4.96 11.91 -12.44
CA PRO A 20 5.18 11.27 -11.14
C PRO A 20 5.22 9.75 -11.22
N LEU A 21 4.50 9.14 -12.17
CA LEU A 21 4.50 7.70 -12.36
C LEU A 21 5.88 7.18 -12.77
N GLU A 22 6.54 7.84 -13.73
CA GLU A 22 7.90 7.51 -14.18
C GLU A 22 8.96 7.67 -13.09
N VAL A 23 8.67 8.44 -12.04
CA VAL A 23 9.54 8.59 -10.87
C VAL A 23 9.31 7.47 -9.85
N LEU A 24 8.08 6.94 -9.76
CA LEU A 24 7.68 5.96 -8.76
C LEU A 24 7.79 4.51 -9.24
N ALA A 25 7.86 4.28 -10.55
CA ALA A 25 7.86 2.95 -11.14
C ALA A 25 8.56 2.93 -12.50
N ASP A 26 9.29 1.85 -12.78
CA ASP A 26 9.89 1.59 -14.09
C ASP A 26 9.10 0.53 -14.89
N GLU A 27 9.56 0.23 -16.11
CA GLU A 27 8.90 -0.77 -16.96
C GLU A 27 8.99 -2.19 -16.39
N ALA A 28 10.02 -2.50 -15.58
CA ALA A 28 10.19 -3.80 -14.96
C ALA A 28 9.19 -3.99 -13.81
N ASP A 29 8.95 -2.96 -13.01
CA ASP A 29 7.91 -2.93 -11.98
C ASP A 29 6.53 -3.14 -12.61
N VAL A 30 6.22 -2.41 -13.68
CA VAL A 30 4.94 -2.55 -14.40
C VAL A 30 4.77 -3.95 -14.99
N ALA A 31 5.83 -4.54 -15.53
CA ALA A 31 5.81 -5.91 -16.03
C ALA A 31 5.58 -6.93 -14.90
N LEU A 32 6.21 -6.72 -13.74
CA LEU A 32 6.01 -7.56 -12.57
C LEU A 32 4.56 -7.52 -12.10
N TRP A 33 3.97 -6.33 -11.95
CA TRP A 33 2.58 -6.22 -11.47
C TRP A 33 1.59 -6.86 -12.42
N LYS A 34 1.83 -6.78 -13.73
CA LYS A 34 1.03 -7.49 -14.74
C LYS A 34 1.11 -9.00 -14.56
N ASN A 35 2.30 -9.54 -14.28
CA ASN A 35 2.49 -10.97 -14.00
C ASN A 35 1.80 -11.40 -12.68
N GLU A 36 1.70 -10.48 -11.72
CA GLU A 36 0.97 -10.66 -10.46
C GLU A 36 -0.57 -10.48 -10.63
N GLY A 37 -1.06 -10.24 -11.85
CA GLY A 37 -2.48 -10.15 -12.15
C GLY A 37 -3.09 -8.75 -12.03
N LEU A 38 -2.27 -7.71 -11.91
CA LEU A 38 -2.75 -6.33 -12.00
C LEU A 38 -3.19 -6.00 -13.44
N PRO A 39 -4.35 -5.36 -13.64
CA PRO A 39 -4.76 -4.89 -14.96
C PRO A 39 -3.75 -3.91 -15.56
N ALA A 40 -3.63 -3.92 -16.89
CA ALA A 40 -2.70 -3.07 -17.63
C ALA A 40 -3.20 -1.64 -17.88
N ASP A 41 -4.33 -1.25 -17.28
CA ASP A 41 -4.84 0.11 -17.42
C ASP A 41 -4.00 1.09 -16.59
N ARG A 42 -3.98 2.34 -17.05
CA ARG A 42 -3.15 3.39 -16.45
C ARG A 42 -3.49 3.65 -14.98
N ILE A 43 -4.78 3.59 -14.60
CA ILE A 43 -5.21 3.90 -13.24
C ILE A 43 -4.73 2.80 -12.28
N SER A 44 -4.83 1.54 -12.68
CA SER A 44 -4.29 0.41 -11.91
C SER A 44 -2.78 0.52 -11.70
N ILE A 45 -2.05 0.91 -12.74
CA ILE A 45 -0.59 1.11 -12.67
C ILE A 45 -0.24 2.28 -11.73
N GLU A 46 -0.96 3.41 -11.82
CA GLU A 46 -0.77 4.55 -10.91
C GLU A 46 -1.06 4.16 -9.44
N ASN A 47 -2.13 3.40 -9.20
CA ASN A 47 -2.48 2.91 -7.87
C ASN A 47 -1.42 1.94 -7.32
N ALA A 48 -0.89 1.04 -8.14
CA ALA A 48 0.17 0.12 -7.74
C ALA A 48 1.48 0.85 -7.40
N ALA A 49 1.83 1.89 -8.16
CA ALA A 49 2.97 2.75 -7.85
C ALA A 49 2.81 3.45 -6.48
N ILE A 50 1.59 3.91 -6.16
CA ILE A 50 1.28 4.50 -4.85
C ILE A 50 1.41 3.43 -3.74
N VAL A 51 0.81 2.25 -3.93
CA VAL A 51 0.87 1.14 -2.95
C VAL A 51 2.32 0.76 -2.64
N ASN A 52 3.19 0.72 -3.65
CA ASN A 52 4.60 0.36 -3.48
C ASN A 52 5.45 1.47 -2.87
N SER A 53 5.10 2.74 -3.12
CA SER A 53 5.92 3.90 -2.70
C SER A 53 5.42 4.58 -1.42
N CYS A 54 4.25 4.20 -0.92
CA CYS A 54 3.64 4.88 0.23
C CYS A 54 4.36 4.59 1.55
N MET A 55 4.56 5.64 2.35
CA MET A 55 5.16 5.51 3.68
C MET A 55 4.18 4.99 4.74
N ARG A 56 2.87 5.17 4.54
CA ARG A 56 1.80 4.65 5.41
C ARG A 56 1.22 3.39 4.79
N TRP A 57 0.63 2.52 5.58
CA TRP A 57 -0.07 1.35 5.05
C TRP A 57 -1.26 1.81 4.18
N PRO A 58 -1.34 1.38 2.90
CA PRO A 58 -2.37 1.86 1.99
C PRO A 58 -3.72 1.21 2.29
N LEU A 59 -4.79 2.01 2.19
CA LEU A 59 -6.16 1.51 2.21
C LEU A 59 -6.63 1.28 0.77
N LEU A 60 -6.97 0.04 0.44
CA LEU A 60 -7.47 -0.34 -0.88
C LEU A 60 -9.00 -0.28 -0.90
N ILE A 61 -9.55 0.56 -1.79
CA ILE A 61 -10.99 0.60 -2.09
C ILE A 61 -11.20 -0.10 -3.42
N ASP A 62 -11.62 -1.36 -3.36
CA ASP A 62 -11.58 -2.27 -4.50
C ASP A 62 -12.91 -3.03 -4.66
N PRO A 63 -13.93 -2.41 -5.30
CA PRO A 63 -15.23 -3.05 -5.49
C PRO A 63 -15.18 -4.28 -6.41
N GLN A 64 -14.12 -4.39 -7.24
CA GLN A 64 -13.95 -5.48 -8.21
C GLN A 64 -13.01 -6.59 -7.71
N LEU A 65 -12.45 -6.45 -6.50
CA LEU A 65 -11.47 -7.36 -5.90
C LEU A 65 -10.21 -7.59 -6.75
N GLN A 66 -9.86 -6.64 -7.63
CA GLN A 66 -8.68 -6.74 -8.50
C GLN A 66 -7.39 -6.45 -7.73
N GLY A 67 -7.34 -5.35 -6.98
CA GLY A 67 -6.21 -5.01 -6.11
C GLY A 67 -5.99 -6.05 -5.02
N THR A 68 -7.08 -6.61 -4.49
CA THR A 68 -7.02 -7.69 -3.48
C THR A 68 -6.38 -8.96 -4.07
N ARG A 69 -6.75 -9.35 -5.29
CA ARG A 69 -6.13 -10.49 -5.99
C ARG A 69 -4.65 -10.23 -6.27
N TRP A 70 -4.29 -9.03 -6.71
CA TRP A 70 -2.91 -8.65 -6.96
C TRP A 70 -2.03 -8.75 -5.69
N VAL A 71 -2.48 -8.19 -4.56
CA VAL A 71 -1.75 -8.29 -3.27
C VAL A 71 -1.66 -9.73 -2.81
N LYS A 72 -2.72 -10.53 -2.99
CA LYS A 72 -2.71 -11.95 -2.64
C LYS A 72 -1.70 -12.74 -3.46
N GLN A 73 -1.67 -12.49 -4.76
CA GLN A 73 -0.70 -13.12 -5.66
C GLN A 73 0.72 -12.76 -5.25
N ARG A 74 0.98 -11.50 -4.92
CA ARG A 74 2.31 -11.03 -4.52
C ARG A 74 2.78 -11.58 -3.17
N GLY A 75 1.89 -11.70 -2.19
CA GLY A 75 2.24 -12.16 -0.84
C GLY A 75 2.52 -13.66 -0.73
N HIS A 76 2.06 -14.46 -1.71
CA HIS A 76 2.23 -15.92 -1.77
C HIS A 76 2.10 -16.60 -0.40
N ASP A 77 3.10 -17.38 0.02
CA ASP A 77 3.08 -18.20 1.23
C ASP A 77 3.24 -17.39 2.52
N SER A 78 3.73 -16.16 2.42
CA SER A 78 3.94 -15.25 3.58
C SER A 78 2.71 -14.41 3.92
N LEU A 79 1.62 -14.55 3.17
CA LEU A 79 0.44 -13.72 3.31
C LEU A 79 -0.50 -14.24 4.40
N ILE A 80 -0.67 -13.43 5.44
CA ILE A 80 -1.67 -13.63 6.47
C ILE A 80 -2.87 -12.73 6.19
N THR A 81 -4.01 -13.34 5.85
CA THR A 81 -5.27 -12.62 5.67
C THR A 81 -6.08 -12.62 6.97
N VAL A 82 -6.47 -11.43 7.43
CA VAL A 82 -7.23 -11.23 8.67
C VAL A 82 -8.51 -10.45 8.36
N SER A 83 -9.61 -10.83 9.01
CA SER A 83 -10.85 -10.04 9.01
C SER A 83 -11.16 -9.62 10.43
N VAL A 84 -11.39 -8.31 10.63
CA VAL A 84 -11.56 -7.68 11.96
C VAL A 84 -12.81 -8.19 12.70
N ASN A 85 -13.76 -8.78 11.96
CA ASN A 85 -15.02 -9.29 12.52
C ASN A 85 -14.97 -10.77 12.97
N ARG A 86 -13.78 -11.41 12.99
CA ARG A 86 -13.62 -12.81 13.41
C ARG A 86 -12.80 -12.92 14.70
N ASP A 87 -13.08 -13.96 15.48
CA ASP A 87 -12.38 -14.22 16.74
C ASP A 87 -10.85 -14.28 16.56
N ARG A 88 -10.13 -13.67 17.53
CA ARG A 88 -8.66 -13.64 17.64
C ARG A 88 -7.90 -12.90 16.53
N TRP A 89 -8.54 -11.97 15.83
CA TRP A 89 -7.88 -11.17 14.79
C TRP A 89 -6.65 -10.40 15.31
N LEU A 90 -6.72 -9.81 16.51
CA LEU A 90 -5.59 -9.10 17.15
C LEU A 90 -4.37 -9.99 17.38
N THR A 91 -4.59 -11.23 17.81
CA THR A 91 -3.50 -12.19 18.02
C THR A 91 -2.81 -12.52 16.70
N LYS A 92 -3.59 -12.77 15.64
CA LYS A 92 -3.05 -13.03 14.29
C LYS A 92 -2.21 -11.86 13.76
N ILE A 93 -2.68 -10.62 13.95
CA ILE A 93 -1.93 -9.43 13.56
C ILE A 93 -0.62 -9.33 14.36
N THR A 94 -0.68 -9.56 15.67
CA THR A 94 0.50 -9.50 16.53
C THR A 94 1.55 -10.54 16.13
N ASP A 95 1.12 -11.78 15.83
CA ASP A 95 2.01 -12.85 15.43
C ASP A 95 2.62 -12.58 14.04
N ALA A 96 1.82 -12.12 13.08
CA ALA A 96 2.32 -11.71 11.76
C ALA A 96 3.39 -10.61 11.85
N ILE A 97 3.16 -9.59 12.69
CA ILE A 97 4.13 -8.51 12.92
C ILE A 97 5.43 -9.05 13.53
N ARG A 98 5.35 -9.99 14.47
CA ARG A 98 6.52 -10.61 15.12
C ARG A 98 7.35 -11.44 14.15
N ASN A 99 6.69 -12.15 13.26
CA ASN A 99 7.34 -13.02 12.27
C ASN A 99 7.86 -12.26 11.04
N GLY A 100 7.38 -11.03 10.82
CA GLY A 100 7.67 -10.28 9.60
C GLY A 100 6.84 -10.75 8.40
N ASP A 101 5.68 -11.36 8.64
CA ASP A 101 4.77 -11.83 7.61
C ASP A 101 4.04 -10.66 6.92
N VAL A 102 3.60 -10.89 5.68
CA VAL A 102 2.79 -9.90 4.95
C VAL A 102 1.35 -9.97 5.44
N LEU A 103 0.81 -8.86 5.94
CA LEU A 103 -0.54 -8.80 6.49
C LEU A 103 -1.52 -8.13 5.51
N LEU A 104 -2.64 -8.79 5.24
CA LEU A 104 -3.78 -8.22 4.52
C LEU A 104 -5.03 -8.22 5.41
N ILE A 105 -5.56 -7.03 5.71
CA ILE A 105 -6.78 -6.89 6.49
C ILE A 105 -7.97 -6.67 5.54
N GLU A 106 -8.93 -7.59 5.56
CA GLU A 106 -10.10 -7.58 4.69
C GLU A 106 -11.37 -7.16 5.44
N ASN A 107 -12.32 -6.61 4.68
CA ASN A 107 -13.65 -6.21 5.16
C ASN A 107 -13.58 -5.23 6.34
N LEU A 108 -12.73 -4.20 6.21
CA LEU A 108 -12.71 -3.09 7.16
C LEU A 108 -14.08 -2.38 7.14
N SER A 109 -14.64 -2.17 8.33
CA SER A 109 -15.82 -1.32 8.53
C SER A 109 -15.45 0.17 8.41
N GLU A 110 -16.46 1.04 8.36
CA GLU A 110 -16.27 2.49 8.35
C GLU A 110 -15.48 3.00 9.56
N SER A 111 -15.58 2.31 10.69
CA SER A 111 -14.74 2.50 11.87
C SER A 111 -13.70 1.39 12.00
N ILE A 112 -12.48 1.78 12.34
CA ILE A 112 -11.38 0.88 12.70
C ILE A 112 -11.22 0.94 14.22
N ASP A 113 -10.93 -0.20 14.86
CA ASP A 113 -10.64 -0.24 16.29
C ASP A 113 -9.39 0.62 16.60
N PRO A 114 -9.47 1.60 17.52
CA PRO A 114 -8.34 2.48 17.88
C PRO A 114 -7.06 1.75 18.30
N VAL A 115 -7.15 0.48 18.70
CA VAL A 115 -5.98 -0.37 18.96
C VAL A 115 -5.04 -0.49 17.76
N LEU A 116 -5.54 -0.28 16.54
CA LEU A 116 -4.77 -0.33 15.29
C LEU A 116 -4.12 1.02 14.93
N ASP A 117 -4.47 2.12 15.61
CA ASP A 117 -3.93 3.45 15.30
C ASP A 117 -2.40 3.49 15.31
N PRO A 118 -1.68 2.87 16.28
CA PRO A 118 -0.22 2.85 16.27
C PRO A 118 0.35 2.12 15.05
N LEU A 119 -0.33 1.07 14.59
CA LEU A 119 0.09 0.27 13.44
C LEU A 119 -0.14 1.02 12.13
N VAL A 120 -1.33 1.60 11.93
CA VAL A 120 -1.70 2.35 10.73
C VAL A 120 -0.83 3.60 10.56
N SER A 121 -0.54 4.30 11.67
CA SER A 121 0.34 5.47 11.69
C SER A 121 1.83 5.14 11.59
N ARG A 122 2.23 3.85 11.63
CA ARG A 122 3.62 3.40 11.78
C ARG A 122 4.35 4.12 12.93
N SER A 123 3.64 4.45 14.01
CA SER A 123 4.26 5.08 15.18
C SER A 123 4.95 4.02 16.03
N VAL A 124 6.27 3.92 15.88
CA VAL A 124 7.09 3.00 16.69
C VAL A 124 7.38 3.67 18.04
N SER A 125 6.64 3.30 19.08
CA SER A 125 7.05 3.61 20.45
C SER A 125 8.01 2.52 20.94
N ARG A 126 9.30 2.86 21.08
CA ARG A 126 10.24 1.98 21.78
C ARG A 126 9.88 2.00 23.27
N LYS A 127 9.54 0.85 23.85
CA LYS A 127 9.65 0.68 25.30
C LYS A 127 11.12 0.72 25.65
N VAL A 128 11.55 1.81 26.28
CA VAL A 128 12.82 1.85 27.00
C VAL A 128 12.59 1.01 28.26
N CYS A 129 13.20 -0.18 28.29
CA CYS A 129 13.31 -0.96 29.52
C CYS A 129 14.35 -0.33 30.45
#